data_AF-A0A1I8BP82-F1
#
_entry.id   AF-A0A1I8BP82-F1
#
_cell.length_a   1.000
_cell.length_b   1.000
_cell.length_c   1.000
_cell.angle_alpha   90.00
_cell.angle_beta   90.00
_cell.angle_gamma   90.00
#
_symmetry.space_group_name_H-M   'P 1'
#
loop_
_entity.id
_entity.type
_entity.pdbx_description
1 polymer ?
#
loop_
_entity_poly.entity_id
_entity_poly.type
_entity_poly.pdbx_seq_one_letter_code
_entity_poly.pdbx_strand_id
1 'polypeptide(L)'
;MKKSLASKEHSQEKQEFFKEPESPPNELEQIVKGFFRGTVCLHGGSGWWKYEVCYGKTVMQYHSENEKQRKNILLGVFDKAVHMVRMILIIAWAAEHPEKVIERKEDGRVMLVTHLYTQGDICEENGAHRFIKFYLSIGLSLFRSSEVLIRCRDDIDAHKVFIYMLEPSTCQYKVVLESTLFCEPLQNVDSLGLLSESVGALIPLSDEKQNEKGNKDGLD
;
A
#
# COMPACT_ATOMS: atom_id res chain seq x y z
N MET A 1 17.98 3.70 40.75
CA MET A 1 18.14 4.07 39.32
C MET A 1 17.21 3.20 38.48
N LYS A 2 16.02 3.71 38.14
CA LYS A 2 15.12 3.10 37.15
C LYS A 2 14.88 4.17 36.09
N LYS A 3 15.57 4.05 34.95
CA LYS A 3 15.28 4.91 33.78
C LYS A 3 14.03 4.34 33.13
N SER A 4 12.96 5.15 33.18
CA SER A 4 11.73 4.97 32.41
C SER A 4 12.08 4.95 30.92
N LEU A 5 11.76 3.86 30.24
CA LEU A 5 11.64 3.81 28.80
C LEU A 5 10.29 4.44 28.46
N ALA A 6 10.29 5.76 28.22
CA ALA A 6 9.17 6.43 27.61
C ALA A 6 9.06 5.95 26.16
N SER A 7 8.13 5.04 25.91
CA SER A 7 7.61 4.74 24.57
C SER A 7 7.12 6.04 23.95
N LYS A 8 7.68 6.40 22.79
CA LYS A 8 7.17 7.50 21.97
C LYS A 8 5.80 7.10 21.41
N GLU A 9 4.74 7.49 22.08
CA GLU A 9 3.43 7.64 21.43
C GLU A 9 3.52 8.90 20.54
N HIS A 10 3.90 8.71 19.27
CA HIS A 10 3.62 9.71 18.25
C HIS A 10 2.17 9.49 17.82
N SER A 11 1.32 10.50 17.98
CA SER A 11 -0.13 10.43 17.73
C SER A 11 -0.45 9.88 16.33
N GLN A 12 -0.97 8.65 16.31
CA GLN A 12 -1.38 7.87 15.15
C GLN A 12 -2.84 8.21 14.82
N GLU A 13 -3.08 9.30 14.11
CA GLU A 13 -4.44 9.70 13.73
C GLU A 13 -4.82 9.13 12.36
N LYS A 14 -6.00 8.52 12.24
CA LYS A 14 -6.57 8.00 10.99
C LYS A 14 -6.95 9.16 10.08
N GLN A 15 -6.45 9.18 8.84
CA GLN A 15 -6.54 10.36 7.98
C GLN A 15 -7.09 10.05 6.60
N GLU A 16 -7.86 10.97 6.05
CA GLU A 16 -8.43 10.85 4.71
C GLU A 16 -7.34 11.14 3.64
N PHE A 17 -7.40 10.39 2.53
CA PHE A 17 -6.63 10.64 1.31
C PHE A 17 -6.92 12.05 0.81
N PHE A 18 -5.88 12.84 0.56
CA PHE A 18 -6.03 14.20 0.06
C PHE A 18 -6.42 14.17 -1.41
N LYS A 19 -7.68 14.48 -1.69
CA LYS A 19 -8.17 14.82 -3.03
C LYS A 19 -8.18 16.34 -3.16
N GLU A 20 -7.82 16.87 -4.33
CA GLU A 20 -8.09 18.28 -4.64
C GLU A 20 -9.61 18.55 -4.59
N PRO A 21 -10.06 19.74 -4.15
CA PRO A 21 -11.47 19.98 -3.92
C PRO A 21 -12.27 20.01 -5.24
N GLU A 22 -13.46 19.39 -5.23
CA GLU A 22 -14.52 19.39 -6.28
C GLU A 22 -14.50 18.34 -7.41
N SER A 23 -13.83 17.21 -7.22
CA SER A 23 -13.85 16.14 -8.22
C SER A 23 -15.06 15.20 -8.05
N PRO A 24 -15.81 14.86 -9.12
CA PRO A 24 -17.06 14.10 -9.06
C PRO A 24 -16.90 12.70 -8.44
N PRO A 25 -17.98 12.09 -7.90
CA PRO A 25 -17.93 10.78 -7.22
C PRO A 25 -17.29 9.65 -8.03
N ASN A 26 -17.44 9.69 -9.36
CA ASN A 26 -16.86 8.72 -10.29
C ASN A 26 -15.31 8.78 -10.34
N GLU A 27 -14.71 9.93 -10.03
CA GLU A 27 -13.26 10.09 -10.14
C GLU A 27 -12.49 9.35 -9.05
N LEU A 28 -13.03 9.26 -7.82
CA LEU A 28 -12.37 8.50 -6.76
C LEU A 28 -12.37 6.99 -7.07
N GLU A 29 -13.45 6.48 -7.67
CA GLU A 29 -13.50 5.10 -8.12
C GLU A 29 -12.45 4.83 -9.20
N GLN A 30 -12.25 5.76 -10.15
CA GLN A 30 -11.18 5.66 -11.15
C GLN A 30 -9.78 5.72 -10.52
N ILE A 31 -9.57 6.55 -9.49
CA ILE A 31 -8.32 6.60 -8.73
C ILE A 31 -8.05 5.26 -8.03
N VAL A 32 -9.05 4.67 -7.37
CA VAL A 32 -8.91 3.37 -6.70
C VAL A 32 -8.64 2.25 -7.72
N LYS A 33 -9.33 2.27 -8.85
CA LYS A 33 -9.07 1.37 -9.99
C LYS A 33 -7.64 1.53 -10.51
N GLY A 34 -7.18 2.76 -10.71
CA GLY A 34 -5.80 3.09 -11.11
C GLY A 34 -4.77 2.67 -10.06
N PHE A 35 -5.11 2.78 -8.78
CA PHE A 35 -4.27 2.33 -7.68
C PHE A 35 -4.03 0.82 -7.77
N PHE A 36 -5.07 0.00 -7.86
CA PHE A 36 -4.90 -1.46 -7.97
C PHE A 36 -4.23 -1.92 -9.28
N ARG A 37 -4.28 -1.09 -10.33
CA ARG A 37 -3.50 -1.27 -11.57
C ARG A 37 -2.03 -0.88 -11.43
N GLY A 38 -1.65 -0.23 -10.34
CA GLY A 38 -0.34 0.34 -10.14
C GLY A 38 -0.05 1.56 -11.04
N THR A 39 -1.08 2.19 -11.65
CA THR A 39 -0.90 3.40 -12.48
C THR A 39 -1.00 4.69 -11.66
N VAL A 40 -1.68 4.65 -10.51
CA VAL A 40 -1.85 5.78 -9.58
C VAL A 40 -1.33 5.38 -8.19
N CYS A 41 -0.76 6.34 -7.48
CA CYS A 41 -0.38 6.16 -6.07
C CYS A 41 -1.37 6.87 -5.16
N LEU A 42 -1.61 6.32 -3.98
CA LEU A 42 -2.45 6.93 -2.96
C LEU A 42 -1.57 7.73 -2.00
N HIS A 43 -1.99 8.96 -1.70
CA HIS A 43 -1.26 9.93 -0.89
C HIS A 43 -2.04 10.27 0.38
N GLY A 44 -1.36 10.34 1.52
CA GLY A 44 -1.97 10.66 2.81
C GLY A 44 -1.00 11.38 3.75
N GLY A 45 -1.37 11.44 5.03
CA GLY A 45 -0.54 12.05 6.08
C GLY A 45 -0.87 13.52 6.33
N SER A 46 -0.82 13.94 7.60
CA SER A 46 -1.11 15.31 8.05
C SER A 46 0.11 15.93 8.73
N GLY A 47 0.09 17.26 8.84
CA GLY A 47 1.20 18.00 9.44
C GLY A 47 2.51 17.79 8.66
N TRP A 48 3.57 17.44 9.39
CA TRP A 48 4.92 17.33 8.84
C TRP A 48 5.08 16.14 7.89
N TRP A 49 4.60 14.94 8.25
CA TRP A 49 4.83 13.75 7.41
C TRP A 49 3.68 13.49 6.44
N LYS A 50 4.04 13.23 5.19
CA LYS A 50 3.17 12.75 4.12
C LYS A 50 3.59 11.35 3.71
N TYR A 51 2.64 10.58 3.19
CA TYR A 51 2.85 9.20 2.78
C TYR A 51 2.37 9.01 1.34
N GLU A 52 3.03 8.14 0.61
CA GLU A 52 2.69 7.74 -0.75
C GLU A 52 2.77 6.21 -0.84
N VAL A 53 1.70 5.59 -1.32
CA VAL A 53 1.59 4.14 -1.48
C VAL A 53 1.26 3.85 -2.93
N CYS A 54 2.17 3.20 -3.63
CA CYS A 54 1.99 2.76 -5.01
C CYS A 54 1.83 1.24 -5.01
N TYR A 55 0.63 0.74 -5.31
CA TYR A 55 0.34 -0.70 -5.29
C TYR A 55 1.32 -1.48 -6.17
N GLY A 56 1.93 -2.52 -5.60
CA GLY A 56 2.87 -3.38 -6.30
C GLY A 56 4.21 -2.72 -6.65
N LYS A 57 4.49 -1.52 -6.13
CA LYS A 57 5.72 -0.77 -6.41
C LYS A 57 6.45 -0.36 -5.14
N THR A 58 6.03 0.72 -4.49
CA THR A 58 6.79 1.36 -3.40
C THR A 58 5.88 1.95 -2.34
N VAL A 59 6.44 2.07 -1.14
CA VAL A 59 5.88 2.89 -0.06
C VAL A 59 6.90 3.96 0.30
N MET A 60 6.49 5.22 0.28
CA MET A 60 7.34 6.36 0.61
C MET A 60 6.73 7.18 1.74
N GLN A 61 7.60 7.68 2.61
CA GLN A 61 7.31 8.77 3.51
C GLN A 61 8.08 9.99 3.02
N TYR A 62 7.46 11.16 3.07
CA TYR A 62 8.11 12.38 2.66
C TYR A 62 7.66 13.58 3.48
N HIS A 63 8.54 14.56 3.59
CA HIS A 63 8.22 15.89 4.07
C HIS A 63 8.59 16.90 2.99
N SER A 64 7.79 17.96 2.86
CA SER A 64 8.02 19.03 1.90
C SER A 64 7.74 20.36 2.60
N GLU A 65 8.78 21.16 2.83
CA GLU A 65 8.61 22.55 3.29
C GLU A 65 8.07 23.42 2.13
N ASN A 66 8.51 23.14 0.89
CA ASN A 66 8.10 23.74 -0.39
C ASN A 66 8.32 22.71 -1.53
N GLU A 67 7.68 22.85 -2.70
CA GLU A 67 7.80 21.88 -3.83
C GLU A 67 9.25 21.57 -4.27
N LYS A 68 10.21 22.47 -3.97
CA LYS A 68 11.62 22.33 -4.33
C LYS A 68 12.47 21.56 -3.32
N GLN A 69 11.97 21.31 -2.12
CA GLN A 69 12.71 20.66 -1.02
C GLN A 69 11.88 19.53 -0.42
N ARG A 70 11.77 18.43 -1.17
CA ARG A 70 11.13 17.19 -0.73
C ARG A 70 12.17 16.23 -0.14
N LYS A 71 12.08 15.96 1.16
CA LYS A 71 12.85 14.88 1.80
C LYS A 71 12.07 13.59 1.66
N ASN A 72 12.59 12.65 0.87
CA ASN A 72 12.00 11.33 0.67
C ASN A 72 12.68 10.28 1.55
N ILE A 73 11.88 9.34 2.07
CA ILE A 73 12.32 8.16 2.79
C ILE A 73 11.56 6.98 2.21
N LEU A 74 12.28 6.03 1.60
CA LEU A 74 11.72 4.80 1.08
C LEU A 74 11.45 3.83 2.24
N LEU A 75 10.21 3.41 2.40
CA LEU A 75 9.79 2.50 3.46
C LEU A 75 9.72 1.04 3.00
N GLY A 76 9.76 0.82 1.69
CA GLY A 76 9.88 -0.51 1.09
C GLY A 76 9.51 -0.51 -0.39
N VAL A 77 9.98 -1.55 -1.06
CA VAL A 77 9.72 -1.94 -2.44
C VAL A 77 8.98 -3.26 -2.43
N PHE A 78 7.95 -3.36 -3.27
CA PHE A 78 7.23 -4.60 -3.46
C PHE A 78 8.04 -5.53 -4.35
N ASP A 79 8.19 -6.77 -3.90
CA ASP A 79 8.71 -7.86 -4.70
C ASP A 79 7.73 -9.03 -4.61
N LYS A 80 7.16 -9.41 -5.76
CA LYS A 80 6.12 -10.45 -5.84
C LYS A 80 6.63 -11.78 -5.28
N ALA A 81 7.88 -12.17 -5.57
CA ALA A 81 8.43 -13.44 -5.12
C ALA A 81 8.69 -13.43 -3.60
N VAL A 82 9.26 -12.35 -3.06
CA VAL A 82 9.48 -12.19 -1.61
C VAL A 82 8.14 -12.21 -0.87
N HIS A 83 7.14 -11.49 -1.38
CA HIS A 83 5.80 -11.47 -0.81
C HIS A 83 5.15 -12.87 -0.84
N MET A 84 5.20 -13.58 -1.97
CA MET A 84 4.67 -14.94 -2.10
C MET A 84 5.34 -15.90 -1.10
N VAL A 85 6.67 -15.90 -1.01
CA VAL A 85 7.41 -16.75 -0.06
C VAL A 85 6.97 -16.43 1.37
N ARG A 86 6.88 -15.14 1.74
CA ARG A 86 6.38 -14.73 3.06
C ARG A 86 4.98 -15.29 3.33
N MET A 87 4.05 -15.16 2.38
CA MET A 87 2.68 -15.63 2.54
C MET A 87 2.60 -17.15 2.62
N ILE A 88 3.35 -17.89 1.81
CA ILE A 88 3.44 -19.36 1.89
C ILE A 88 3.97 -19.79 3.26
N LEU A 89 5.01 -19.13 3.77
CA LEU A 89 5.53 -19.41 5.11
C LEU A 89 4.50 -19.08 6.21
N ILE A 90 3.76 -17.98 6.08
CA ILE A 90 2.67 -17.65 7.00
C ILE A 90 1.59 -18.72 6.94
N ILE A 91 1.16 -19.15 5.76
CA ILE A 91 0.11 -20.18 5.58
C ILE A 91 0.56 -21.50 6.18
N ALA A 92 1.81 -21.92 5.92
CA ALA A 92 2.37 -23.15 6.49
C ALA A 92 2.42 -23.08 8.02
N TRP A 93 2.81 -21.94 8.59
CA TRP A 93 2.78 -21.69 10.03
C TRP A 93 1.35 -21.63 10.59
N ALA A 94 0.43 -21.04 9.83
CA ALA A 94 -0.98 -20.85 10.15
C ALA A 94 -1.84 -22.06 9.80
N ALA A 95 -1.27 -23.20 9.40
CA ALA A 95 -2.02 -24.45 9.27
C ALA A 95 -2.70 -24.87 10.58
N GLU A 96 -2.25 -24.30 11.71
CA GLU A 96 -2.86 -24.41 13.03
C GLU A 96 -3.83 -23.24 13.37
N HIS A 97 -3.86 -22.16 12.56
CA HIS A 97 -4.59 -20.88 12.77
C HIS A 97 -4.91 -20.12 11.45
N PRO A 98 -5.77 -20.66 10.56
CA PRO A 98 -6.02 -20.12 9.22
C PRO A 98 -6.62 -18.70 9.20
N GLU A 99 -7.20 -18.23 10.31
CA GLU A 99 -7.74 -16.88 10.49
C GLU A 99 -6.70 -15.76 10.40
N LYS A 100 -5.39 -16.10 10.43
CA LYS A 100 -4.29 -15.13 10.49
C LYS A 100 -3.71 -14.73 9.13
N VAL A 101 -4.15 -15.34 8.03
CA VAL A 101 -3.56 -15.11 6.70
C VAL A 101 -4.31 -14.04 5.91
N ILE A 102 -5.64 -14.12 5.88
CA ILE A 102 -6.56 -13.18 5.21
C ILE A 102 -7.76 -13.02 6.13
N GLU A 103 -8.02 -11.80 6.63
CA GLU A 103 -9.20 -11.58 7.45
C GLU A 103 -10.44 -11.64 6.55
N ARG A 104 -11.34 -12.59 6.84
CA ARG A 104 -12.62 -12.75 6.16
C ARG A 104 -13.76 -12.47 7.14
N LYS A 105 -14.88 -11.97 6.62
CA LYS A 105 -16.16 -11.98 7.36
C LYS A 105 -16.70 -13.41 7.44
N GLU A 106 -17.67 -13.61 8.33
CA GLU A 106 -18.38 -14.90 8.48
C GLU A 106 -19.03 -15.38 7.17
N ASP A 107 -19.44 -14.44 6.31
CA ASP A 107 -20.00 -14.72 4.99
C ASP A 107 -18.96 -15.08 3.91
N GLY A 108 -17.68 -15.17 4.28
CA GLY A 108 -16.57 -15.55 3.41
C GLY A 108 -15.94 -14.39 2.64
N ARG A 109 -16.51 -13.17 2.69
CA ARG A 109 -15.95 -11.99 2.01
C ARG A 109 -14.58 -11.64 2.58
N VAL A 110 -13.63 -11.35 1.69
CA VAL A 110 -12.30 -10.86 2.05
C VAL A 110 -12.44 -9.42 2.55
N MET A 111 -11.97 -9.16 3.77
CA MET A 111 -12.02 -7.84 4.40
C MET A 111 -10.66 -7.14 4.46
N LEU A 112 -9.58 -7.91 4.60
CA LEU A 112 -8.22 -7.39 4.67
C LEU A 112 -7.28 -8.27 3.86
N VAL A 113 -6.41 -7.63 3.08
CA VAL A 113 -5.19 -8.25 2.56
C VAL A 113 -3.97 -7.47 3.02
N THR A 114 -2.86 -8.17 3.21
CA THR A 114 -1.60 -7.58 3.65
C THR A 114 -0.54 -7.82 2.61
N HIS A 115 0.10 -6.74 2.12
CA HIS A 115 1.22 -6.80 1.19
C HIS A 115 2.52 -6.46 1.90
N LEU A 116 3.58 -7.21 1.61
CA LEU A 116 4.90 -6.99 2.20
C LEU A 116 5.77 -6.18 1.24
N TYR A 117 6.32 -5.06 1.74
CA TYR A 117 7.28 -4.22 1.05
C TYR A 117 8.58 -4.21 1.85
N THR A 118 9.71 -4.49 1.21
CA THR A 118 11.03 -4.66 1.86
C THR A 118 12.10 -3.82 1.18
N GLN A 119 13.34 -3.83 1.66
CA GLN A 119 14.45 -3.14 0.98
C GLN A 119 14.21 -1.62 0.83
N GLY A 120 13.62 -0.99 1.86
CA GLY A 120 13.57 0.46 1.96
C GLY A 120 14.93 1.08 2.27
N ASP A 121 14.96 2.37 2.59
CA ASP A 121 16.20 3.05 2.96
C ASP A 121 16.82 2.46 4.22
N ILE A 122 18.15 2.59 4.36
CA ILE A 122 18.89 2.14 5.54
C ILE A 122 18.34 2.83 6.79
N CYS A 123 18.02 2.04 7.81
CA CYS A 123 17.56 2.52 9.10
C CYS A 123 18.72 3.10 9.92
N GLU A 124 18.99 4.39 9.80
CA GLU A 124 20.08 5.07 10.53
C GLU A 124 19.85 5.07 12.05
N GLU A 125 18.60 5.08 12.48
CA GLU A 125 18.17 5.11 13.89
C GLU A 125 18.60 3.86 14.66
N ASN A 126 18.82 2.74 13.97
CA ASN A 126 19.36 1.50 14.55
C ASN A 126 20.89 1.52 14.71
N GLY A 127 21.55 2.64 14.39
CA GLY A 127 23.02 2.74 14.34
C GLY A 127 23.63 1.91 13.20
N ALA A 128 22.80 1.54 12.22
CA ALA A 128 23.08 0.59 11.14
C ALA A 128 24.44 0.82 10.47
N HIS A 129 24.77 2.08 10.17
CA HIS A 129 25.97 2.43 9.39
C HIS A 129 27.30 1.97 10.05
N ARG A 130 27.35 1.86 11.39
CA ARG A 130 28.56 1.40 12.11
C ARG A 130 28.62 -0.12 12.30
N PHE A 131 27.50 -0.81 12.06
CA PHE A 131 27.34 -2.23 12.38
C PHE A 131 26.78 -3.04 11.20
N ILE A 132 26.80 -2.53 9.95
CA ILE A 132 26.32 -3.22 8.74
C ILE A 132 26.76 -4.69 8.71
N LYS A 133 28.05 -4.96 8.94
CA LYS A 133 28.59 -6.33 8.96
C LYS A 133 27.98 -7.18 10.08
N PHE A 134 27.73 -6.60 11.24
CA PHE A 134 27.11 -7.27 12.39
C PHE A 134 25.64 -7.60 12.11
N TYR A 135 24.86 -6.62 11.64
CA TYR A 135 23.44 -6.79 11.26
C TYR A 135 23.27 -7.86 10.16
N LEU A 136 24.10 -7.82 9.11
CA LEU A 136 24.12 -8.85 8.08
C LEU A 136 24.50 -10.22 8.64
N SER A 137 25.45 -10.30 9.58
CA SER A 137 25.90 -11.57 10.17
C SER A 137 24.86 -12.23 11.10
N ILE A 138 23.94 -11.46 11.68
CA ILE A 138 22.92 -11.97 12.62
C ILE A 138 21.49 -11.94 12.07
N GLY A 139 21.32 -11.57 10.79
CA GLY A 139 20.02 -11.57 10.11
C GLY A 139 19.03 -10.50 10.57
N LEU A 140 19.51 -9.42 11.23
CA LEU A 140 18.65 -8.30 11.61
C LEU A 140 18.44 -7.34 10.41
N SER A 141 17.20 -6.87 10.23
CA SER A 141 16.85 -6.02 9.10
C SER A 141 17.56 -4.66 9.19
N LEU A 142 18.44 -4.41 8.21
CA LEU A 142 19.16 -3.14 8.05
C LEU A 142 18.28 -2.06 7.41
N PHE A 143 17.33 -2.50 6.59
CA PHE A 143 16.51 -1.67 5.74
C PHE A 143 15.12 -1.49 6.35
N ARG A 144 14.52 -0.35 6.04
CA ARG A 144 13.10 -0.12 6.33
C ARG A 144 12.23 -1.14 5.57
N SER A 145 11.12 -1.51 6.20
CA SER A 145 10.13 -2.41 5.60
C SER A 145 8.73 -2.01 6.05
N SER A 146 7.74 -2.24 5.21
CA SER A 146 6.34 -1.96 5.52
C SER A 146 5.41 -3.12 5.19
N GLU A 147 4.40 -3.31 6.04
CA GLU A 147 3.22 -4.11 5.76
C GLU A 147 2.10 -3.15 5.35
N VAL A 148 1.63 -3.26 4.10
CA VAL A 148 0.50 -2.48 3.59
C VAL A 148 -0.77 -3.29 3.77
N LEU A 149 -1.64 -2.83 4.65
CA LEU A 149 -2.91 -3.44 5.01
C LEU A 149 -4.03 -2.75 4.22
N ILE A 150 -4.63 -3.43 3.26
CA ILE A 150 -5.72 -2.91 2.43
C ILE A 150 -7.04 -3.47 2.94
N ARG A 151 -7.84 -2.63 3.60
CA ARG A 151 -9.06 -3.03 4.30
C ARG A 151 -10.32 -2.48 3.66
N CYS A 152 -11.24 -3.38 3.34
CA CYS A 152 -12.64 -3.04 3.11
C CYS A 152 -13.31 -2.62 4.43
N ARG A 153 -13.95 -1.45 4.43
CA ARG A 153 -14.80 -0.98 5.53
C ARG A 153 -16.15 -0.63 4.96
N ASP A 154 -17.19 -1.35 5.34
CA ASP A 154 -18.58 -1.13 4.87
C ASP A 154 -19.41 -0.26 5.82
N ASP A 155 -18.79 0.20 6.91
CA ASP A 155 -19.35 1.05 7.97
C ASP A 155 -18.85 2.51 7.92
N ILE A 156 -18.18 2.90 6.84
CA ILE A 156 -17.70 4.27 6.60
C ILE A 156 -18.38 4.87 5.37
N ASP A 157 -18.31 6.20 5.22
CA ASP A 157 -18.89 6.90 4.07
C ASP A 157 -18.43 6.28 2.74
N ALA A 158 -19.38 6.04 1.84
CA ALA A 158 -19.08 5.82 0.43
C ALA A 158 -18.30 7.05 -0.06
N HIS A 159 -17.22 6.84 -0.81
CA HIS A 159 -16.36 7.89 -1.38
C HIS A 159 -15.28 8.48 -0.48
N LYS A 160 -14.79 7.74 0.51
CA LYS A 160 -13.57 8.10 1.25
C LYS A 160 -12.53 6.99 1.22
N VAL A 161 -11.27 7.38 1.16
CA VAL A 161 -10.12 6.51 1.36
C VAL A 161 -9.38 7.05 2.57
N PHE A 162 -9.09 6.21 3.55
CA PHE A 162 -8.29 6.57 4.70
C PHE A 162 -6.90 5.93 4.57
N ILE A 163 -5.86 6.69 4.92
CA ILE A 163 -4.47 6.27 4.91
C ILE A 163 -3.83 6.71 6.23
N TYR A 164 -3.26 5.76 6.95
CA TYR A 164 -2.49 6.07 8.15
C TYR A 164 -1.37 5.06 8.36
N MET A 165 -0.37 5.47 9.12
CA MET A 165 0.87 4.72 9.30
C MET A 165 1.16 4.55 10.79
N LEU A 166 1.57 3.34 11.15
CA LEU A 166 2.04 2.98 12.48
C LEU A 166 3.49 2.52 12.35
N GLU A 167 4.34 2.89 13.30
CA GLU A 167 5.70 2.36 13.42
C GLU A 167 5.78 1.50 14.70
N PRO A 168 5.25 0.26 14.67
CA PRO A 168 5.23 -0.63 15.85
C PRO A 168 6.63 -1.02 16.34
N SER A 169 7.64 -0.91 15.48
CA SER A 169 9.05 -1.11 15.80
C SER A 169 9.87 -0.19 14.92
N THR A 170 11.03 0.25 15.40
CA THR A 170 11.87 1.21 14.66
C THR A 170 12.16 0.71 13.24
N CYS A 171 11.83 1.53 12.25
CA CYS A 171 11.97 1.25 10.82
C CYS A 171 11.10 0.11 10.26
N GLN A 172 10.12 -0.36 11.02
CA GLN A 172 9.10 -1.30 10.56
C GLN A 172 7.74 -0.63 10.64
N TYR A 173 7.05 -0.58 9.51
CA TYR A 173 5.81 0.21 9.38
C TYR A 173 4.61 -0.68 9.08
N LYS A 174 3.46 -0.30 9.61
CA LYS A 174 2.15 -0.80 9.16
C LYS A 174 1.41 0.37 8.52
N VAL A 175 1.18 0.29 7.22
CA VAL A 175 0.44 1.30 6.46
C VAL A 175 -0.94 0.76 6.18
N VAL A 176 -1.97 1.40 6.74
CA VAL A 176 -3.34 0.94 6.60
C VAL A 176 -4.07 1.83 5.61
N LEU A 177 -4.68 1.19 4.60
CA LEU A 177 -5.58 1.80 3.63
C LEU A 177 -7.00 1.28 3.91
N GLU A 178 -7.96 2.17 4.15
CA GLU A 178 -9.35 1.76 4.39
C GLU A 178 -10.34 2.48 3.46
N SER A 179 -11.23 1.75 2.81
CA SER A 179 -12.29 2.32 1.97
C SER A 179 -13.43 1.31 1.74
N THR A 180 -14.65 1.81 1.55
CA THR A 180 -15.76 1.05 0.96
C THR A 180 -15.44 0.60 -0.46
N LEU A 181 -14.66 1.39 -1.21
CA LEU A 181 -14.28 1.11 -2.60
C LEU A 181 -13.31 -0.07 -2.75
N PHE A 182 -12.71 -0.55 -1.65
CA PHE A 182 -11.84 -1.72 -1.67
C PHE A 182 -12.63 -3.03 -1.59
N CYS A 183 -13.90 -2.99 -1.16
CA CYS A 183 -14.68 -4.20 -0.88
C CYS A 183 -14.88 -5.11 -2.10
N GLU A 184 -15.17 -4.56 -3.28
CA GLU A 184 -15.36 -5.33 -4.51
C GLU A 184 -14.02 -5.83 -5.10
N PRO A 185 -12.98 -4.99 -5.27
CA PRO A 185 -11.66 -5.45 -5.71
C PRO A 185 -11.07 -6.59 -4.87
N LEU A 186 -11.20 -6.50 -3.54
CA LEU A 186 -10.64 -7.50 -2.63
C LEU A 186 -11.26 -8.89 -2.75
N GLN A 187 -12.43 -9.05 -3.37
CA GLN A 187 -12.99 -10.39 -3.60
C GLN A 187 -12.28 -11.15 -4.73
N ASN A 188 -11.45 -10.46 -5.52
CA ASN A 188 -10.73 -11.02 -6.66
C ASN A 188 -9.24 -11.33 -6.36
N VAL A 189 -8.88 -11.43 -5.08
CA VAL A 189 -7.53 -11.81 -4.65
C VAL A 189 -7.39 -13.33 -4.58
N ASP A 190 -6.20 -13.83 -4.86
CA ASP A 190 -5.85 -15.22 -4.63
C ASP A 190 -5.60 -15.54 -3.15
N SER A 191 -5.26 -16.79 -2.85
CA SER A 191 -4.94 -17.24 -1.49
C SER A 191 -3.70 -16.57 -0.87
N LEU A 192 -2.88 -15.90 -1.67
CA LEU A 192 -1.70 -15.16 -1.23
C LEU A 192 -1.99 -13.66 -1.08
N GLY A 193 -3.23 -13.21 -1.33
CA GLY A 193 -3.62 -11.81 -1.22
C GLY A 193 -3.22 -10.96 -2.44
N LEU A 194 -2.83 -11.58 -3.55
CA LEU A 194 -2.52 -10.89 -4.81
C LEU A 194 -3.79 -10.75 -5.65
N LEU A 195 -4.02 -9.56 -6.22
CA LEU A 195 -5.09 -9.39 -7.20
C LEU A 195 -4.77 -10.14 -8.50
N SER A 196 -5.77 -10.81 -9.07
CA SER A 196 -5.65 -11.44 -10.39
C SER A 196 -5.23 -10.41 -11.46
N GLU A 197 -4.26 -10.77 -12.31
CA GLU A 197 -3.79 -9.94 -13.43
C GLU A 197 -4.94 -9.53 -14.39
N SER A 198 -6.05 -10.29 -14.39
CA SER A 198 -7.26 -9.96 -15.14
C SER A 198 -8.02 -8.74 -14.60
N VAL A 199 -7.97 -8.42 -13.30
CA VAL A 199 -8.70 -7.26 -12.72
C VAL A 199 -8.11 -5.93 -13.19
N GLY A 200 -6.79 -5.87 -13.42
CA GLY A 200 -6.15 -4.72 -14.04
C GLY A 200 -6.62 -4.46 -15.48
N ALA A 201 -6.96 -5.54 -16.21
CA ALA A 201 -7.42 -5.49 -17.60
C ALA A 201 -8.95 -5.40 -17.75
N LEU A 202 -9.74 -5.84 -16.75
CA LEU A 202 -11.21 -5.94 -16.84
C LEU A 202 -11.97 -4.67 -16.45
N ILE A 203 -11.30 -3.64 -15.93
CA ILE A 203 -11.93 -2.33 -15.76
C ILE A 203 -11.95 -1.65 -17.15
N PRO A 204 -13.12 -1.46 -17.79
CA PRO A 204 -13.17 -0.96 -19.15
C PRO A 204 -12.52 0.43 -19.24
N LEU A 205 -11.61 0.62 -20.20
CA LEU A 205 -11.23 1.94 -20.67
C LEU A 205 -12.38 2.43 -21.55
N SER A 206 -13.27 3.27 -21.01
CA SER A 206 -14.24 3.96 -21.86
C SER A 206 -13.55 5.13 -22.56
N ASP A 207 -13.32 4.90 -23.86
CA ASP A 207 -13.37 5.83 -25.00
C ASP A 207 -12.22 6.82 -25.24
N GLU A 208 -11.21 6.37 -26.00
CA GLU A 208 -10.58 7.21 -27.02
C GLU A 208 -11.32 7.04 -28.36
N LYS A 209 -11.86 8.16 -28.84
CA LYS A 209 -12.69 8.30 -30.03
C LYS A 209 -12.04 7.72 -31.29
N GLN A 210 -12.83 6.95 -32.02
CA GLN A 210 -12.71 6.82 -33.47
C GLN A 210 -12.85 8.19 -34.12
N ASN A 211 -11.78 8.69 -34.75
CA ASN A 211 -11.92 9.43 -36.01
C ASN A 211 -10.58 9.51 -36.72
N GLU A 212 -10.33 8.61 -37.68
CA GLU A 212 -9.59 8.90 -38.93
C GLU A 212 -9.50 7.61 -39.75
N LYS A 213 -10.39 7.48 -40.75
CA LYS A 213 -10.13 6.71 -41.98
C LYS A 213 -11.18 7.08 -43.03
N GLY A 214 -10.83 8.10 -43.82
CA GLY A 214 -11.50 8.45 -45.06
C GLY A 214 -10.47 8.63 -46.16
N ASN A 215 -9.77 7.55 -46.54
CA ASN A 215 -9.17 7.47 -47.88
C ASN A 215 -9.45 6.07 -48.43
N LYS A 216 -10.34 5.99 -49.41
CA LYS A 216 -10.51 4.80 -50.26
C LYS A 216 -10.09 5.21 -51.66
N ASP A 217 -8.96 4.67 -52.06
CA ASP A 217 -8.58 4.53 -53.46
C ASP A 217 -9.60 3.63 -54.17
N GLY A 218 -10.04 4.06 -55.35
CA GLY A 218 -10.82 3.26 -56.28
C GLY A 218 -10.16 3.38 -57.65
N LEU A 219 -9.34 2.39 -57.99
CA LEU A 219 -8.86 2.12 -59.34
C LEU A 219 -9.41 0.74 -59.72
N ASP A 220 -10.46 0.76 -60.53
CA ASP A 220 -10.77 -0.17 -61.65
C ASP A 220 -12.07 0.31 -62.33
#